data_AF-A0AAU2P1I7-F1
#
_entry.id   AF-A0AAU2P1I7-F1
#
_cell.length_a   1.000
_cell.length_b   1.000
_cell.length_c   1.000
_cell.angle_alpha   90.00
_cell.angle_beta   90.00
_cell.angle_gamma   90.00
#
_symmetry.space_group_name_H-M   'P 1'
#
loop_
_entity.id
_entity.type
_entity.pdbx_description
1 polymer ?
#
loop_
_entity_poly.entity_id
_entity_poly.type
_entity_poly.pdbx_seq_one_letter_code
_entity_poly.pdbx_strand_id
1 'polypeptide(L)'
;MRHRMVSDLMTTSVVRVQRDANFKEIAKLLAECDITAVPVVDDDRPVGVVSEADLLRKEAAQLDPAGLLPALHPRPADRAKAGATTAEGLMSSPAVTARPEWTAVEAARVMEQSGVKRLPVVDETGRLVGVISRADLLRVFLRTDRAIREEIDRDVLVHTLGIAPGAVTAHVVDGRVSLNGTVERKSVIAVAVRLCSGVDGVVDVSEGLDYRVDDTGSPTADTASRRRSQLAP
;
A
#
# COMPACT_ATOMS: atom_id res chain seq x y z
N MET A 1 11.71 10.05 -7.69
CA MET A 1 11.06 10.02 -6.37
C MET A 1 11.54 8.79 -5.63
N ARG A 2 11.83 8.92 -4.35
CA ARG A 2 12.15 7.77 -3.51
C ARG A 2 10.84 7.28 -2.90
N HIS A 3 10.27 6.23 -3.48
CA HIS A 3 9.23 5.47 -2.78
C HIS A 3 9.90 4.59 -1.74
N ARG A 4 9.37 4.55 -0.53
CA ARG A 4 9.79 3.58 0.48
C ARG A 4 9.47 2.18 -0.01
N MET A 5 10.49 1.35 0.05
CA MET A 5 10.39 -0.05 -0.29
C MET A 5 9.86 -0.83 0.91
N VAL A 6 9.34 -2.03 0.64
CA VAL A 6 8.95 -3.00 1.66
C VAL A 6 10.13 -3.25 2.61
N SER A 7 11.37 -3.32 2.09
CA SER A 7 12.57 -3.46 2.91
C SER A 7 12.76 -2.36 3.96
N ASP A 8 12.28 -1.14 3.70
CA ASP A 8 12.41 0.00 4.61
C ASP A 8 11.34 -0.01 5.73
N LEU A 9 10.27 -0.77 5.53
CA LEU A 9 9.07 -0.78 6.39
C LEU A 9 8.85 -2.10 7.11
N MET A 10 9.33 -3.21 6.54
CA MET A 10 9.11 -4.55 7.07
C MET A 10 9.80 -4.77 8.42
N THR A 11 9.24 -5.70 9.20
CA THR A 11 9.92 -6.26 10.36
C THR A 11 10.79 -7.42 9.92
N THR A 12 12.10 -7.34 10.18
CA THR A 12 13.09 -8.38 9.81
C THR A 12 13.19 -9.51 10.83
N SER A 13 12.93 -9.22 12.11
CA SER A 13 12.90 -10.22 13.18
C SER A 13 11.56 -10.96 13.16
N VAL A 14 11.45 -11.96 12.30
CA VAL A 14 10.18 -12.66 12.06
C VAL A 14 10.02 -13.83 13.03
N VAL A 15 9.00 -13.74 13.88
CA VAL A 15 8.50 -14.90 14.60
C VAL A 15 7.72 -15.77 13.59
N ARG A 16 7.98 -17.08 13.59
CA ARG A 16 7.44 -18.06 12.62
C ARG A 16 7.18 -19.40 13.29
N VAL A 17 6.29 -20.20 12.72
CA VAL A 17 5.96 -21.56 13.20
C VAL A 17 6.10 -22.60 12.10
N GLN A 18 6.30 -23.86 12.48
CA GLN A 18 6.31 -25.01 11.56
C GLN A 18 4.88 -25.47 11.23
N ARG A 19 4.72 -26.29 10.19
CA ARG A 19 3.41 -26.79 9.70
C ARG A 19 2.65 -27.60 10.76
N ASP A 20 3.38 -28.31 11.62
CA ASP A 20 2.88 -29.18 12.68
C ASP A 20 2.64 -28.47 14.02
N ALA A 21 3.05 -27.19 14.14
CA ALA A 21 2.87 -26.40 15.36
C ALA A 21 1.39 -26.39 15.79
N ASN A 22 1.16 -26.60 17.08
CA ASN A 22 -0.20 -26.82 17.58
C ASN A 22 -0.92 -25.50 17.91
N PHE A 23 -2.25 -25.55 18.01
CA PHE A 23 -3.09 -24.38 18.29
C PHE A 23 -2.65 -23.59 19.53
N LYS A 24 -2.34 -24.27 20.64
CA LYS A 24 -1.96 -23.61 21.90
C LYS A 24 -0.62 -22.91 21.79
N GLU A 25 0.33 -23.54 21.11
CA GLU A 25 1.64 -22.95 20.82
C GLU A 25 1.49 -21.68 19.98
N ILE A 26 0.69 -21.73 18.90
CA ILE A 26 0.41 -20.55 18.07
C ILE A 26 -0.24 -19.46 18.93
N ALA A 27 -1.31 -19.77 19.67
CA ALA A 27 -2.00 -18.79 20.50
C ALA A 27 -1.09 -18.14 21.55
N LYS A 28 -0.24 -18.95 22.20
CA LYS A 28 0.76 -18.47 23.16
C LYS A 28 1.74 -17.51 22.48
N LEU A 29 2.26 -17.88 21.32
CA LEU A 29 3.23 -17.10 20.56
C LEU A 29 2.64 -15.75 20.09
N LEU A 30 1.39 -15.74 19.63
CA LEU A 30 0.69 -14.50 19.27
C LEU A 30 0.56 -13.55 20.48
N ALA A 31 0.20 -14.10 21.65
CA ALA A 31 0.04 -13.33 22.88
C ALA A 31 1.38 -12.82 23.46
N GLU A 32 2.40 -13.67 23.53
CA GLU A 32 3.71 -13.32 24.11
C GLU A 32 4.49 -12.33 23.26
N CYS A 33 4.35 -12.41 21.93
CA CYS A 33 5.05 -11.51 21.01
C CYS A 33 4.24 -10.26 20.67
N ASP A 34 3.01 -10.11 21.19
CA ASP A 34 2.07 -9.04 20.85
C ASP A 34 1.86 -8.90 19.32
N ILE A 35 1.68 -10.05 18.66
CA ILE A 35 1.47 -10.13 17.20
C ILE A 35 0.14 -10.81 16.87
N THR A 36 -0.51 -10.32 15.83
CA THR A 36 -1.88 -10.76 15.49
C THR A 36 -1.95 -11.91 14.46
N ALA A 37 -0.79 -12.40 14.01
CA ALA A 37 -0.63 -13.56 13.13
C ALA A 37 0.85 -13.89 12.93
N VAL A 38 1.09 -15.12 12.49
CA VAL A 38 2.42 -15.71 12.32
C VAL A 38 2.51 -16.44 10.97
N PRO A 39 3.61 -16.27 10.21
CA PRO A 39 3.90 -17.11 9.06
C PRO A 39 4.16 -18.55 9.46
N VAL A 40 3.55 -19.47 8.73
CA VAL A 40 3.86 -20.90 8.75
C VAL A 40 4.91 -21.17 7.69
N VAL A 41 6.02 -21.78 8.08
CA VAL A 41 7.14 -22.07 7.19
C VAL A 41 7.38 -23.57 7.02
N ASP A 42 8.01 -23.91 5.92
CA ASP A 42 8.59 -25.21 5.61
C ASP A 42 10.00 -24.94 5.05
N ASP A 43 11.05 -25.44 5.69
CA ASP A 43 12.46 -25.10 5.37
C ASP A 43 12.70 -23.59 5.12
N ASP A 44 12.22 -22.75 6.04
CA ASP A 44 12.29 -21.28 5.98
C ASP A 44 11.53 -20.61 4.82
N ARG A 45 10.72 -21.37 4.08
CA ARG A 45 9.84 -20.86 3.03
C ARG A 45 8.42 -20.72 3.58
N PRO A 46 7.77 -19.55 3.45
CA PRO A 46 6.41 -19.39 3.94
C PRO A 46 5.44 -20.20 3.09
N VAL A 47 4.74 -21.15 3.73
CA VAL A 47 3.71 -21.99 3.12
C VAL A 47 2.29 -21.53 3.49
N GLY A 48 2.14 -20.75 4.56
CA GLY A 48 0.85 -20.16 4.91
C GLY A 48 0.86 -19.07 5.99
N VAL A 49 -0.31 -18.45 6.11
CA VAL A 49 -0.81 -17.47 7.09
C VAL A 49 -1.60 -17.99 8.30
N VAL A 50 -1.19 -17.96 9.58
CA VAL A 50 -2.14 -18.18 10.71
C VAL A 50 -2.33 -16.92 11.53
N SER A 51 -3.56 -16.39 11.58
CA SER A 51 -3.94 -15.19 12.34
C SER A 51 -4.86 -15.47 13.53
N GLU A 52 -4.94 -14.52 14.46
CA GLU A 52 -5.94 -14.56 15.55
C GLU A 52 -7.35 -14.78 15.01
N ALA A 53 -7.68 -14.17 13.87
CA ALA A 53 -8.98 -14.33 13.24
C ALA A 53 -9.23 -15.77 12.76
N ASP A 54 -8.18 -16.53 12.42
CA ASP A 54 -8.29 -17.95 12.08
C ASP A 54 -8.50 -18.80 13.35
N LEU A 55 -7.79 -18.48 14.44
CA LEU A 55 -7.97 -19.15 15.73
C LEU A 55 -9.37 -18.92 16.31
N LEU A 56 -9.83 -17.67 16.33
CA LEU A 56 -11.16 -17.30 16.81
C LEU A 56 -12.27 -17.91 15.95
N ARG A 57 -12.10 -17.95 14.62
CA ARG A 57 -13.06 -18.63 13.73
C ARG A 57 -13.15 -20.13 14.02
N LYS A 58 -12.03 -20.79 14.34
CA LYS A 58 -12.02 -22.19 14.76
C LYS A 58 -12.75 -22.39 16.10
N GLU A 59 -12.53 -21.52 17.09
CA GLU A 59 -13.20 -21.61 18.39
C GLU A 59 -14.70 -21.36 18.26
N ALA A 60 -15.12 -20.36 17.48
CA ALA A 60 -16.53 -20.08 17.21
C ALA A 60 -17.25 -21.20 16.43
N ALA A 61 -16.49 -22.03 15.70
CA ALA A 61 -17.00 -23.20 14.99
C ALA A 61 -16.98 -24.49 15.84
N GLN A 62 -16.42 -24.46 17.06
CA GLN A 62 -16.59 -25.56 18.00
C GLN A 62 -18.08 -25.70 18.33
N LEU A 63 -18.59 -26.93 18.26
CA LEU A 63 -19.97 -27.26 18.60
C LEU A 63 -20.30 -26.69 19.98
N ASP A 64 -21.36 -25.88 20.07
CA ASP A 64 -21.99 -25.50 21.33
C ASP A 64 -22.66 -26.76 21.93
N PRO A 65 -22.06 -27.42 22.93
CA PRO A 65 -22.60 -28.67 23.46
C PRO A 65 -23.92 -28.46 24.20
N ALA A 66 -24.19 -27.22 24.62
CA ALA A 66 -25.39 -26.84 25.36
C ALA A 66 -26.53 -26.35 24.46
N GLY A 67 -26.24 -26.01 23.18
CA GLY A 67 -27.22 -25.52 22.21
C GLY A 67 -27.91 -24.20 22.60
N LEU A 68 -27.25 -23.40 23.44
CA LEU A 68 -27.77 -22.13 23.96
C LEU A 68 -27.40 -20.94 23.06
N LEU A 69 -26.50 -21.12 22.11
CA LEU A 69 -26.03 -20.08 21.20
C LEU A 69 -26.77 -20.16 19.86
N PRO A 70 -27.10 -19.01 19.24
CA PRO A 70 -27.64 -18.98 17.88
C PRO A 70 -26.69 -19.73 16.93
N ALA A 71 -27.23 -20.60 16.09
CA ALA A 71 -26.43 -21.33 15.11
C ALA A 71 -25.74 -20.34 14.16
N LEU A 72 -24.45 -20.07 14.39
CA LEU A 72 -23.61 -19.42 13.40
C LEU A 72 -23.56 -20.37 12.20
N HIS A 73 -24.08 -19.94 11.05
CA HIS A 73 -23.92 -20.68 9.80
C HIS A 73 -22.46 -20.49 9.35
N PRO A 74 -21.55 -21.45 9.65
CA PRO A 74 -20.16 -21.29 9.31
C PRO A 74 -20.07 -21.37 7.79
N ARG A 75 -19.16 -20.61 7.16
CA ARG A 75 -18.94 -20.80 5.72
C ARG A 75 -18.42 -22.23 5.50
N PRO A 76 -18.65 -22.85 4.34
CA PRO A 76 -18.16 -24.20 4.06
C PRO A 76 -16.65 -24.38 4.34
N ALA A 77 -15.85 -23.34 4.10
CA ALA A 77 -14.42 -23.29 4.42
C ALA A 77 -14.12 -23.36 5.93
N ASP A 78 -15.03 -22.88 6.78
CA ASP A 78 -14.88 -22.86 8.24
C ASP A 78 -15.14 -24.25 8.85
N ARG A 79 -15.99 -25.08 8.22
CA ARG A 79 -16.25 -26.47 8.64
C ARG A 79 -15.02 -27.38 8.49
N ALA A 80 -14.22 -27.17 7.44
CA ALA A 80 -13.00 -27.93 7.22
C ALA A 80 -11.92 -27.66 8.28
N LYS A 81 -11.94 -26.47 8.89
CA LYS A 81 -10.97 -26.04 9.92
C LYS A 81 -11.42 -26.32 11.36
N ALA A 82 -12.68 -26.70 11.59
CA ALA A 82 -13.25 -26.87 12.92
C ALA A 82 -12.54 -27.96 13.77
N GLY A 83 -11.96 -28.97 13.11
CA GLY A 83 -11.16 -30.04 13.73
C GLY A 83 -9.64 -29.82 13.65
N ALA A 84 -9.18 -28.73 13.05
CA ALA A 84 -7.76 -28.48 12.89
C ALA A 84 -7.12 -28.08 14.22
N THR A 85 -6.06 -28.80 14.60
CA THR A 85 -5.27 -28.54 15.81
C THR A 85 -3.85 -28.07 15.50
N THR A 86 -3.46 -28.07 14.21
CA THR A 86 -2.14 -27.72 13.72
C THR A 86 -2.17 -26.48 12.83
N ALA A 87 -1.01 -25.83 12.68
CA ALA A 87 -0.83 -24.66 11.81
C ALA A 87 -1.27 -24.97 10.37
N GLU A 88 -0.92 -26.13 9.82
CA GLU A 88 -1.32 -26.55 8.48
C GLU A 88 -2.83 -26.57 8.26
N GLY A 89 -3.60 -27.07 9.25
CA GLY A 89 -5.06 -27.10 9.15
C GLY A 89 -5.72 -25.74 9.40
N LEU A 90 -5.04 -24.83 10.11
CA LEU A 90 -5.56 -23.51 10.47
C LEU A 90 -5.19 -22.43 9.44
N MET A 91 -4.07 -22.59 8.75
CA MET A 91 -3.49 -21.53 7.91
C MET A 91 -4.33 -21.20 6.67
N SER A 92 -4.17 -19.98 6.19
CA SER A 92 -4.51 -19.62 4.82
C SER A 92 -3.33 -19.98 3.92
N SER A 93 -3.59 -20.80 2.90
CA SER A 93 -2.59 -21.35 1.99
C SER A 93 -3.08 -21.24 0.53
N PRO A 94 -2.19 -20.99 -0.44
CA PRO A 94 -0.76 -20.71 -0.28
C PRO A 94 -0.49 -19.35 0.38
N ALA A 95 0.70 -19.17 0.95
CA ALA A 95 1.11 -17.86 1.46
C ALA A 95 1.17 -16.84 0.31
N VAL A 96 0.42 -15.74 0.46
CA VAL A 96 0.59 -14.56 -0.39
C VAL A 96 1.79 -13.79 0.13
N THR A 97 2.81 -13.61 -0.70
CA THR A 97 4.10 -13.04 -0.29
C THR A 97 4.39 -11.70 -0.97
N ALA A 98 5.30 -10.92 -0.38
CA ALA A 98 5.84 -9.69 -0.95
C ALA A 98 7.34 -9.84 -1.24
N ARG A 99 7.87 -8.94 -2.07
CA ARG A 99 9.31 -8.81 -2.28
C ARG A 99 9.88 -7.59 -1.56
N PRO A 100 11.14 -7.61 -1.08
CA PRO A 100 11.77 -6.46 -0.42
C PRO A 100 11.78 -5.19 -1.27
N GLU A 101 11.93 -5.33 -2.58
CA GLU A 101 12.00 -4.24 -3.57
C GLU A 101 10.64 -3.66 -3.97
N TRP A 102 9.52 -4.25 -3.53
CA TRP A 102 8.21 -3.67 -3.80
C TRP A 102 8.05 -2.33 -3.08
N THR A 103 7.29 -1.44 -3.68
CA THR A 103 6.81 -0.22 -3.03
C THR A 103 5.72 -0.54 -2.00
N ALA A 104 5.52 0.36 -1.04
CA ALA A 104 4.41 0.27 -0.10
C ALA A 104 3.04 0.15 -0.81
N VAL A 105 2.87 0.84 -1.95
CA VAL A 105 1.64 0.81 -2.75
C VAL A 105 1.40 -0.55 -3.38
N GLU A 106 2.44 -1.20 -3.92
CA GLU A 106 2.33 -2.54 -4.49
C GLU A 106 1.93 -3.56 -3.41
N ALA A 107 2.59 -3.52 -2.26
CA ALA A 107 2.24 -4.37 -1.12
C ALA A 107 0.78 -4.11 -0.66
N ALA A 108 0.36 -2.85 -0.57
CA ALA A 108 -1.02 -2.49 -0.20
C ALA A 108 -2.05 -3.06 -1.19
N ARG A 109 -1.79 -2.96 -2.51
CA ARG A 109 -2.67 -3.50 -3.55
C ARG A 109 -2.82 -5.02 -3.43
N VAL A 110 -1.72 -5.73 -3.22
CA VAL A 110 -1.75 -7.19 -3.06
C VAL A 110 -2.50 -7.58 -1.78
N MET A 111 -2.28 -6.88 -0.67
CA MET A 111 -3.01 -7.10 0.58
C MET A 111 -4.52 -6.94 0.39
N GLU A 112 -4.95 -5.92 -0.34
CA GLU A 112 -6.37 -5.66 -0.55
C GLU A 112 -7.00 -6.68 -1.51
N GLN A 113 -6.36 -6.96 -2.65
CA GLN A 113 -6.84 -7.94 -3.62
C GLN A 113 -6.95 -9.34 -3.04
N SER A 114 -6.02 -9.72 -2.17
CA SER A 114 -5.99 -11.04 -1.52
C SER A 114 -6.78 -11.09 -0.21
N GLY A 115 -7.32 -9.97 0.26
CA GLY A 115 -8.05 -9.89 1.54
C GLY A 115 -7.17 -10.20 2.76
N VAL A 116 -5.85 -10.03 2.65
CA VAL A 116 -4.89 -10.31 3.72
C VAL A 116 -4.43 -9.01 4.40
N LYS A 117 -4.09 -9.11 5.68
CA LYS A 117 -3.65 -7.96 6.50
C LYS A 117 -2.13 -7.83 6.62
N ARG A 118 -1.41 -8.84 6.13
CA ARG A 118 0.04 -8.91 6.19
C ARG A 118 0.56 -9.83 5.10
N LEU A 119 1.81 -9.64 4.74
CA LEU A 119 2.53 -10.43 3.74
C LEU A 119 3.87 -10.87 4.36
N PRO A 120 4.18 -12.18 4.38
CA PRO A 120 5.55 -12.63 4.51
C PRO A 120 6.37 -12.08 3.35
N VAL A 121 7.53 -11.50 3.65
CA VAL A 121 8.46 -10.94 2.66
C VAL A 121 9.53 -11.99 2.38
N VAL A 122 9.76 -12.29 1.10
CA VAL A 122 10.67 -13.35 0.68
C VAL A 122 11.77 -12.87 -0.26
N ASP A 123 12.99 -13.39 -0.06
CA ASP A 123 14.12 -13.16 -0.96
C ASP A 123 13.93 -13.88 -2.31
N GLU A 124 14.82 -13.64 -3.27
CA GLU A 124 14.79 -14.25 -4.61
C GLU A 124 14.71 -15.78 -4.58
N THR A 125 15.25 -16.41 -3.54
CA THR A 125 15.24 -17.88 -3.35
C THR A 125 13.95 -18.41 -2.70
N GLY A 126 13.04 -17.52 -2.30
CA GLY A 126 11.76 -17.83 -1.66
C GLY A 126 11.85 -17.98 -0.14
N ARG A 127 12.96 -17.62 0.49
CA ARG A 127 13.11 -17.69 1.95
C ARG A 127 12.52 -16.46 2.61
N LEU A 128 11.93 -16.66 3.78
CA LEU A 128 11.36 -15.61 4.61
C LEU A 128 12.46 -14.69 5.15
N VAL A 129 12.39 -13.40 4.79
CA VAL A 129 13.34 -12.35 5.24
C VAL A 129 12.67 -11.24 6.04
N GLY A 130 11.34 -11.21 6.07
CA GLY A 130 10.58 -10.20 6.81
C GLY A 130 9.09 -10.47 6.83
N VAL A 131 8.36 -9.62 7.54
CA VAL A 131 6.90 -9.52 7.46
C VAL A 131 6.53 -8.06 7.35
N ILE A 132 5.57 -7.74 6.49
CA ILE A 132 4.99 -6.40 6.39
C ILE A 132 3.49 -6.47 6.63
N SER A 133 2.98 -5.58 7.48
CA SER A 133 1.56 -5.46 7.83
C SER A 133 0.94 -4.18 7.26
N ARG A 134 -0.40 -4.09 7.27
CA ARG A 134 -1.11 -2.84 6.94
C ARG A 134 -0.67 -1.66 7.82
N ALA A 135 -0.37 -1.90 9.11
CA ALA A 135 0.10 -0.87 10.02
C ALA A 135 1.49 -0.34 9.59
N ASP A 136 2.37 -1.23 9.14
CA ASP A 136 3.70 -0.84 8.63
C ASP A 136 3.59 0.03 7.38
N LEU A 137 2.67 -0.31 6.47
CA LEU A 137 2.41 0.46 5.27
C LEU A 137 1.90 1.88 5.57
N LEU A 138 1.14 2.06 6.66
CA LEU A 138 0.66 3.37 7.08
C LEU A 138 1.75 4.29 7.66
N ARG A 139 2.93 3.75 8.02
CA ARG A 139 4.04 4.55 8.56
C ARG A 139 4.57 5.59 7.57
N VAL A 140 4.31 5.44 6.27
CA VAL A 140 4.67 6.44 5.24
C VAL A 140 3.99 7.79 5.48
N PHE A 141 2.82 7.80 6.12
CA PHE A 141 2.06 9.01 6.46
C PHE A 141 2.49 9.68 7.77
N LEU A 142 3.42 9.08 8.51
CA LEU A 142 4.00 9.69 9.72
C LEU A 142 5.14 10.68 9.40
N ARG A 143 5.35 11.00 8.12
CA ARG A 143 6.32 11.99 7.69
C ARG A 143 5.84 13.38 8.10
N THR A 144 6.78 14.20 8.58
CA THR A 144 6.50 15.62 8.83
C THR A 144 6.23 16.35 7.51
N ASP A 145 5.32 17.31 7.51
CA ASP A 145 5.04 18.18 6.37
C ASP A 145 6.29 18.83 5.77
N ARG A 146 7.25 19.21 6.63
CA ARG A 146 8.54 19.74 6.20
C ARG A 146 9.31 18.76 5.31
N ALA A 147 9.38 17.49 5.70
CA ALA A 147 10.08 16.46 4.94
C ALA A 147 9.37 16.12 3.62
N ILE A 148 8.04 16.24 3.56
CA ILE A 148 7.27 16.09 2.31
C ILE A 148 7.57 17.28 1.39
N ARG A 149 7.49 18.50 1.91
CA ARG A 149 7.79 19.74 1.18
C ARG A 149 9.20 19.74 0.60
N GLU A 150 10.20 19.41 1.42
CA GLU A 150 11.60 19.37 0.99
C GLU A 150 11.86 18.39 -0.15
N GLU A 151 11.14 17.26 -0.19
CA GLU A 151 11.20 16.30 -1.31
C GLU A 151 10.48 16.84 -2.55
N ILE A 152 9.29 17.44 -2.40
CA ILE A 152 8.56 18.05 -3.50
C ILE A 152 9.40 19.16 -4.17
N ASP A 153 9.92 20.09 -3.38
CA ASP A 153 10.69 21.22 -3.89
C ASP A 153 11.94 20.73 -4.65
N ARG A 154 12.70 19.80 -4.04
CA ARG A 154 13.98 19.33 -4.59
C ARG A 154 13.81 18.35 -5.74
N ASP A 155 13.05 17.28 -5.52
CA ASP A 155 13.04 16.13 -6.40
C ASP A 155 11.97 16.28 -7.49
N VAL A 156 10.80 16.84 -7.16
CA VAL A 156 9.69 16.99 -8.11
C VAL A 156 9.83 18.28 -8.91
N LEU A 157 9.80 19.44 -8.25
CA LEU A 157 9.76 20.74 -8.94
C LEU A 157 11.08 21.04 -9.65
N VAL A 158 12.21 20.98 -8.93
CA VAL A 158 13.51 21.34 -9.48
C VAL A 158 14.10 20.22 -10.33
N HIS A 159 14.27 19.01 -9.78
CA HIS A 159 15.02 17.96 -10.48
C HIS A 159 14.22 17.29 -11.61
N THR A 160 12.95 16.92 -11.37
CA THR A 160 12.14 16.19 -12.36
C THR A 160 11.49 17.11 -13.39
N LEU A 161 10.92 18.24 -12.95
CA LEU A 161 10.18 19.15 -13.83
C LEU A 161 11.03 20.32 -14.36
N GLY A 162 12.21 20.57 -13.79
CA GLY A 162 13.08 21.67 -14.21
C GLY A 162 12.49 23.05 -13.95
N ILE A 163 11.58 23.17 -12.98
CA ILE A 163 10.95 24.44 -12.61
C ILE A 163 11.97 25.29 -11.84
N ALA A 164 12.09 26.56 -12.22
CA ALA A 164 12.99 27.48 -11.54
C ALA A 164 12.63 27.61 -10.05
N PRO A 165 13.62 27.62 -9.13
CA PRO A 165 13.37 27.80 -7.71
C PRO A 165 12.54 29.06 -7.45
N GLY A 166 11.44 28.93 -6.71
CA GLY A 166 10.52 30.02 -6.38
C GLY A 166 9.48 30.37 -7.44
N ALA A 167 9.53 29.78 -8.65
CA ALA A 167 8.46 29.97 -9.64
C ALA A 167 7.16 29.25 -9.22
N VAL A 168 7.30 28.14 -8.50
CA VAL A 168 6.21 27.41 -7.84
C VAL A 168 6.61 27.18 -6.39
N THR A 169 5.66 27.43 -5.48
CA THR A 169 5.80 27.19 -4.04
C THR A 169 4.87 26.06 -3.63
N ALA A 170 5.42 25.05 -2.94
CA ALA A 170 4.64 24.00 -2.30
C ALA A 170 4.43 24.30 -0.81
N HIS A 171 3.19 24.39 -0.39
CA HIS A 171 2.80 24.40 1.03
C HIS A 171 2.27 23.02 1.41
N VAL A 172 2.65 22.52 2.59
CA VAL A 172 2.20 21.22 3.09
C VAL A 172 1.65 21.38 4.49
N VAL A 173 0.42 20.90 4.72
CA VAL A 173 -0.26 20.88 6.02
C VAL A 173 -1.00 19.55 6.17
N ASP A 174 -0.67 18.74 7.18
CA ASP A 174 -1.24 17.41 7.39
C ASP A 174 -1.18 16.52 6.14
N GLY A 175 -0.04 16.57 5.43
CA GLY A 175 0.15 15.83 4.16
C GLY A 175 -0.66 16.33 2.96
N ARG A 176 -1.47 17.41 3.11
CA ARG A 176 -2.12 18.10 1.98
C ARG A 176 -1.14 19.09 1.35
N VAL A 177 -0.92 18.95 0.04
CA VAL A 177 -0.02 19.81 -0.72
C VAL A 177 -0.83 20.86 -1.48
N SER A 178 -0.43 22.12 -1.39
CA SER A 178 -0.95 23.20 -2.22
C SER A 178 0.17 23.81 -3.05
N LEU A 179 0.05 23.71 -4.37
CA LEU A 179 1.01 24.26 -5.34
C LEU A 179 0.51 25.61 -5.85
N ASN A 180 1.28 26.68 -5.65
CA ASN A 180 0.95 28.02 -6.12
C ASN A 180 2.11 28.65 -6.90
N GLY A 181 1.82 29.45 -7.92
CA GLY A 181 2.84 30.12 -8.73
C GLY A 181 2.56 30.05 -10.22
N THR A 182 3.60 30.16 -11.03
CA THR A 182 3.47 30.19 -12.50
C THR A 182 4.40 29.18 -13.16
N VAL A 183 3.86 28.39 -14.08
CA VAL A 183 4.60 27.46 -14.92
C VAL A 183 4.68 27.96 -16.37
N GLU A 184 5.65 27.47 -17.14
CA GLU A 184 5.78 27.87 -18.55
C GLU A 184 4.62 27.35 -19.41
N ARG A 185 4.18 26.11 -19.15
CA ARG A 185 3.24 25.38 -19.99
C ARG A 185 2.11 24.78 -19.16
N LYS A 186 0.87 24.88 -19.65
CA LYS A 186 -0.31 24.36 -18.97
C LYS A 186 -0.28 22.84 -18.78
N SER A 187 0.31 22.09 -19.72
CA SER A 187 0.47 20.64 -19.60
C SER A 187 1.28 20.21 -18.36
N VAL A 188 2.19 21.08 -17.89
CA VAL A 188 3.04 20.81 -16.72
C VAL A 188 2.24 20.78 -15.43
N ILE A 189 1.12 21.51 -15.32
CA ILE A 189 0.27 21.55 -14.13
C ILE A 189 -0.21 20.13 -13.78
N ALA A 190 -0.80 19.43 -14.76
CA ALA A 190 -1.29 18.07 -14.55
C ALA A 190 -0.17 17.08 -14.19
N VAL A 191 1.02 17.26 -14.77
CA VAL A 191 2.19 16.45 -14.44
C VAL A 191 2.67 16.75 -13.02
N ALA A 192 2.74 18.02 -12.62
CA ALA A 192 3.15 18.44 -11.29
C ALA A 192 2.22 17.88 -10.22
N VAL A 193 0.91 17.98 -10.41
CA VAL A 193 -0.09 17.38 -9.51
C VAL A 193 0.15 15.88 -9.40
N ARG A 194 0.20 15.15 -10.53
CA ARG A 194 0.38 13.70 -10.53
C ARG A 194 1.68 13.27 -9.83
N LEU A 195 2.76 13.99 -10.09
CA LEU A 195 4.06 13.68 -9.50
C LEU A 195 4.07 13.97 -8.00
N CYS A 196 3.49 15.08 -7.55
CA CYS A 196 3.37 15.39 -6.12
C CYS A 196 2.46 14.38 -5.40
N SER A 197 1.37 13.93 -6.02
CA SER A 197 0.51 12.87 -5.46
C SER A 197 1.22 11.53 -5.28
N GLY A 198 2.35 11.33 -5.97
CA GLY A 198 3.19 10.15 -5.82
C GLY A 198 4.19 10.23 -4.66
N VAL A 199 4.41 11.40 -4.06
CA VAL A 199 5.38 11.53 -2.96
C VAL A 199 4.84 10.86 -1.70
N ASP A 200 5.65 10.00 -1.09
CA ASP A 200 5.27 9.29 0.13
C ASP A 200 4.85 10.28 1.23
N GLY A 201 3.68 10.05 1.83
CA GLY A 201 3.11 10.90 2.88
C GLY A 201 2.16 11.99 2.35
N VAL A 202 2.09 12.22 1.05
CA VAL A 202 1.08 13.09 0.44
C VAL A 202 -0.29 12.42 0.48
N VAL A 203 -1.29 13.15 1.00
CA VAL A 203 -2.67 12.69 1.13
C VAL A 203 -3.54 13.23 -0.01
N ASP A 204 -3.31 14.48 -0.40
CA ASP A 204 -4.06 15.18 -1.44
C ASP A 204 -3.22 16.34 -1.99
N VAL A 205 -3.50 16.75 -3.23
CA VAL A 205 -2.78 17.82 -3.93
C VAL A 205 -3.78 18.77 -4.58
N SER A 206 -3.73 20.04 -4.18
CA SER A 206 -4.43 21.13 -4.83
C SER A 206 -3.46 22.03 -5.58
N GLU A 207 -3.95 22.69 -6.63
CA GLU A 207 -3.15 23.60 -7.45
C GLU A 207 -3.90 24.93 -7.66
N GLY A 208 -3.14 26.01 -7.59
CA GLY A 208 -3.49 27.36 -8.02
C GLY A 208 -2.36 27.90 -8.90
N LEU A 209 -2.07 27.19 -10.00
CA LEU A 209 -0.95 27.47 -10.89
C LEU A 209 -1.40 28.23 -12.15
N ASP A 210 -0.78 29.38 -12.38
CA ASP A 210 -0.89 30.09 -13.65
C ASP A 210 0.06 29.50 -14.70
N TYR A 211 -0.21 29.76 -15.97
CA TYR A 211 0.63 29.32 -17.08
C TYR A 211 0.93 30.46 -18.07
N ARG A 212 2.10 30.40 -18.72
CA ARG A 212 2.46 31.36 -19.78
C ARG A 212 1.96 30.95 -21.16
N VAL A 213 1.99 29.66 -21.46
CA VAL A 213 1.57 29.09 -22.75
C VAL A 213 0.56 27.98 -22.54
N ASP A 214 -0.61 28.08 -23.20
CA ASP A 214 -1.55 26.95 -23.30
C ASP A 214 -1.10 26.02 -24.44
N ASP A 215 -0.44 24.93 -24.06
CA ASP A 215 0.01 23.86 -24.95
C ASP A 215 -0.92 22.63 -24.92
N THR A 216 -2.10 22.76 -24.30
CA THR A 216 -3.08 21.68 -24.15
C THR A 216 -4.21 21.75 -25.19
N GLY A 217 -4.28 22.84 -25.96
CA GLY A 217 -5.19 22.98 -27.09
C GLY A 217 -4.74 22.16 -28.31
N SER A 218 -5.69 21.50 -28.97
CA SER A 218 -5.45 20.80 -30.25
C SER A 218 -5.03 21.80 -31.35
N PRO A 219 -4.03 21.51 -32.21
CA PRO A 219 -3.53 22.41 -33.25
C PRO A 219 -4.46 22.54 -34.48
N THR A 220 -5.78 22.42 -34.33
CA THR A 220 -6.72 22.38 -35.46
C THR A 220 -7.71 23.55 -35.55
N ALA A 221 -7.69 24.52 -34.63
CA ALA A 221 -8.67 25.60 -34.64
C ALA A 221 -8.21 26.93 -35.29
N ASP A 222 -6.93 27.10 -35.65
CA ASP A 222 -6.42 28.42 -36.07
C ASP A 222 -6.33 28.61 -37.61
N THR A 223 -6.45 27.55 -38.40
CA THR A 223 -6.47 27.65 -39.88
C THR A 223 -7.87 27.83 -40.48
N ALA A 224 -8.95 27.61 -39.71
CA ALA A 224 -10.31 27.78 -40.20
C ALA A 224 -10.82 29.24 -40.13
N SER A 225 -10.25 30.07 -39.25
CA SER A 225 -10.67 31.47 -39.09
C SER A 225 -10.14 32.39 -40.22
N ARG A 226 -8.95 32.11 -40.78
CA ARG A 226 -8.37 32.91 -41.86
C ARG A 226 -8.94 32.64 -43.27
N ARG A 227 -9.64 31.53 -43.50
CA ARG A 227 -10.24 31.22 -44.82
C ARG A 227 -11.67 31.74 -45.01
N ARG A 228 -12.35 32.20 -43.95
CA ARG A 228 -13.72 32.75 -44.06
C ARG A 228 -13.78 34.24 -44.36
N SER A 229 -12.66 34.97 -44.33
CA SER A 229 -12.61 36.40 -44.63
C SER A 229 -12.16 36.74 -46.07
N GLN A 230 -12.00 35.76 -46.96
CA GLN A 230 -11.54 35.97 -48.36
C GLN A 230 -12.48 35.44 -49.44
N LEU A 231 -13.66 34.92 -49.11
CA LEU A 231 -14.70 34.61 -50.10
C LEU A 231 -16.05 35.17 -49.62
N ALA A 232 -16.28 36.44 -49.94
CA ALA A 232 -17.61 37.00 -50.11
C ALA A 232 -17.55 37.89 -51.37
N PRO A 233 -18.27 37.54 -52.46
CA PRO A 233 -18.45 38.43 -53.60
C PRO A 233 -19.39 39.59 -53.27
#